data_AF-A0A2P8H7T6-F1
#
_entry.id   AF-A0A2P8H7T6-F1
#
_cell.length_a   1.000
_cell.length_b   1.000
_cell.length_c   1.000
_cell.angle_alpha   90.00
_cell.angle_beta   90.00
_cell.angle_gamma   90.00
#
_symmetry.space_group_name_H-M   'P 1'
#
loop_
_entity.id
_entity.type
_entity.pdbx_description
1 polymer ?
#
loop_
_entity_poly.entity_id
_entity_poly.type
_entity_poly.pdbx_seq_one_letter_code
_entity_poly.pdbx_strand_id
1 'polypeptide(L)'
;MYDDAARNASKHFFKLPSYNLDTLIKPHAATALYLYSSTGEKLPIGTRPPYKVFHSNNSIWEALHFNQLQRTDVSITLDSFFLFEWFPRSPGLYYTPKAREARREAQGRIISSTDGIVVYDHHGKMSMLDGGVGNIRLKPIIIDGSEYYLMSASNNGNCEEGFPVAIPVGYYNQFIDEIVSRGAVVKNITGKLRHIPDSHEKIYDGYTDVSKVFLQVEDVKEARHPKSRDMEDLRVSVAVSFISNYQGDKAIYASYVTFDPSETGSFERSIRWMEDDYVGKLYDGKIITDFDQVRSHFRSAPFSLSKVMELSLNEKQLNRLGLPYDFSRIIQTQKSFQILIENLNFTHMENNKYKTVNSQVGAMGDNAHAENFVQQSSITDNIDLNALAAELTKLRQHAKQESTDAPEHDEQIGALATAESAAKKGDKSKVMSALSTSGKWLLEIAEKIGVGLAVSVIKEATGIKP
;
A
#
# COMPACT_ATOMS: atom_id res chain seq x y z
N MET A 1 20.52 -43.58 -20.35
CA MET A 1 21.62 -42.91 -21.07
C MET A 1 21.78 -41.54 -20.41
N TYR A 2 22.41 -41.51 -19.24
CA TYR A 2 22.56 -40.30 -18.43
C TYR A 2 23.88 -39.65 -18.82
N ASP A 3 23.77 -38.44 -19.35
CA ASP A 3 24.83 -37.75 -20.07
C ASP A 3 25.91 -37.24 -19.12
N ASP A 4 27.14 -37.65 -19.40
CA ASP A 4 28.40 -37.34 -18.70
C ASP A 4 28.83 -35.86 -18.88
N ALA A 5 27.98 -35.03 -19.51
CA ALA A 5 28.22 -33.62 -19.81
C ALA A 5 28.32 -32.72 -18.55
N ALA A 6 27.82 -33.14 -17.39
CA ALA A 6 27.85 -32.35 -16.16
C ALA A 6 29.24 -32.29 -15.49
N ARG A 7 30.20 -33.15 -15.87
CA ARG A 7 31.50 -33.27 -15.18
C ARG A 7 32.62 -32.41 -15.77
N ASN A 8 32.46 -31.88 -16.99
CA ASN A 8 33.55 -31.21 -17.71
C ASN A 8 33.33 -29.71 -18.00
N ALA A 9 32.28 -29.09 -17.46
CA ALA A 9 32.15 -27.64 -17.53
C ALA A 9 33.14 -27.01 -16.53
N SER A 10 34.19 -26.39 -17.07
CA SER A 10 35.09 -25.52 -16.32
C SER A 10 34.27 -24.53 -15.49
N LYS A 11 34.34 -24.66 -14.17
CA LYS A 11 33.73 -23.74 -13.20
C LYS A 11 34.44 -22.38 -13.28
N HIS A 12 34.14 -21.60 -14.32
CA HIS A 12 34.40 -20.18 -14.31
C HIS A 12 33.43 -19.55 -13.31
N PHE A 13 33.89 -19.43 -12.06
CA PHE A 13 33.23 -18.65 -11.04
C PHE A 13 33.24 -17.18 -11.49
N PHE A 14 32.19 -16.76 -12.18
CA PHE A 14 31.94 -15.34 -12.36
C PHE A 14 31.70 -14.74 -10.97
N LYS A 15 32.58 -13.81 -10.54
CA LYS A 15 32.23 -12.85 -9.50
C LYS A 15 30.91 -12.21 -9.94
N LEU A 16 29.84 -12.41 -9.18
CA LEU A 16 28.57 -11.75 -9.46
C LEU A 16 28.84 -10.23 -9.51
N PRO A 17 28.51 -9.55 -10.61
CA PRO A 17 28.79 -8.13 -10.72
C PRO A 17 27.93 -7.33 -9.73
N SER A 18 28.26 -6.06 -9.55
CA SER A 18 27.59 -5.07 -8.69
C SER A 18 26.07 -4.88 -8.91
N TYR A 19 25.46 -5.65 -9.81
CA TYR A 19 24.03 -5.71 -10.13
C TYR A 19 23.17 -6.47 -9.09
N ASN A 20 23.76 -7.14 -8.07
CA ASN A 20 22.97 -7.89 -7.07
C ASN A 20 22.08 -7.01 -6.15
N LEU A 21 22.43 -5.74 -5.92
CA LEU A 21 21.57 -4.83 -5.17
C LEU A 21 20.26 -4.58 -5.93
N ASP A 22 20.37 -4.50 -7.26
CA ASP A 22 19.27 -4.16 -8.15
C ASP A 22 18.26 -5.29 -8.30
N THR A 23 18.68 -6.55 -8.18
CA THR A 23 17.75 -7.70 -8.26
C THR A 23 17.10 -8.04 -6.92
N LEU A 24 17.75 -7.66 -5.81
CA LEU A 24 17.29 -7.99 -4.46
C LEU A 24 16.56 -6.87 -3.76
N ILE A 25 17.18 -5.69 -3.67
CA ILE A 25 16.68 -4.58 -2.87
C ILE A 25 15.76 -3.69 -3.68
N LYS A 26 16.01 -3.48 -4.99
CA LYS A 26 15.12 -2.62 -5.78
C LYS A 26 13.69 -3.17 -5.90
N PRO A 27 13.44 -4.46 -6.20
CA PRO A 27 12.06 -4.94 -6.27
C PRO A 27 11.37 -4.86 -4.91
N HIS A 28 12.13 -5.08 -3.83
CA HIS A 28 11.65 -4.89 -2.47
C HIS A 28 11.25 -3.43 -2.22
N ALA A 29 12.16 -2.48 -2.47
CA ALA A 29 11.92 -1.05 -2.32
C ALA A 29 10.81 -0.52 -3.25
N ALA A 30 10.67 -1.10 -4.43
CA ALA A 30 9.64 -0.75 -5.40
C ALA A 30 8.24 -1.23 -4.99
N THR A 31 8.11 -2.06 -3.96
CA THR A 31 6.80 -2.48 -3.44
C THR A 31 5.95 -1.28 -2.99
N ALA A 32 6.57 -0.17 -2.58
CA ALA A 32 5.86 1.07 -2.26
C ALA A 32 5.05 1.63 -3.44
N LEU A 33 5.35 1.23 -4.68
CA LEU A 33 4.60 1.66 -5.85
C LEU A 33 3.18 1.08 -5.91
N TYR A 34 2.82 0.08 -5.11
CA TYR A 34 1.44 -0.36 -4.95
C TYR A 34 0.55 0.67 -4.23
N LEU A 35 1.12 1.71 -3.58
CA LEU A 35 0.34 2.78 -2.95
C LEU A 35 -0.34 3.73 -3.94
N TYR A 36 -0.04 3.60 -5.24
CA TYR A 36 -0.57 4.49 -6.26
C TYR A 36 -1.70 3.81 -7.05
N SER A 37 -2.90 4.37 -6.99
CA SER A 37 -3.98 4.01 -7.90
C SER A 37 -3.91 4.80 -9.20
N SER A 38 -4.24 4.17 -10.34
CA SER A 38 -4.55 4.93 -11.56
C SER A 38 -5.77 5.80 -11.30
N THR A 39 -5.72 7.07 -11.71
CA THR A 39 -6.95 7.79 -12.03
C THR A 39 -7.58 7.11 -13.25
N GLY A 40 -8.64 6.35 -13.05
CA GLY A 40 -9.32 5.66 -14.15
C GLY A 40 -9.85 6.65 -15.19
N GLU A 41 -9.50 6.48 -16.46
CA GLU A 41 -10.25 7.13 -17.55
C GLU A 41 -11.67 6.57 -17.58
N LYS A 42 -12.67 7.45 -17.47
CA LYS A 42 -14.09 7.07 -17.62
C LYS A 42 -14.37 6.80 -19.10
N LEU A 43 -14.80 5.57 -19.43
CA LEU A 43 -15.21 5.21 -20.78
C LEU A 43 -16.69 5.57 -21.07
N PRO A 44 -17.06 5.69 -22.36
CA PRO A 44 -18.43 5.97 -22.79
C PRO A 44 -19.41 4.86 -22.39
N ILE A 45 -20.58 5.28 -21.92
CA ILE A 45 -21.70 4.42 -21.55
C ILE A 45 -22.24 3.73 -22.82
N GLY A 46 -22.28 2.38 -22.86
CA GLY A 46 -23.11 1.69 -23.86
C GLY A 46 -22.70 0.31 -24.38
N THR A 47 -21.48 -0.19 -24.11
CA THR A 47 -21.09 -1.55 -24.53
C THR A 47 -20.96 -2.47 -23.32
N ARG A 48 -21.61 -3.64 -23.33
CA ARG A 48 -21.39 -4.67 -22.31
C ARG A 48 -19.93 -5.14 -22.45
N PRO A 49 -19.10 -5.01 -21.40
CA PRO A 49 -17.72 -5.46 -21.49
C PRO A 49 -17.69 -6.98 -21.75
N PRO A 50 -16.72 -7.48 -22.53
CA PRO A 50 -16.53 -8.91 -22.68
C PRO A 50 -16.33 -9.55 -21.30
N TYR A 51 -16.99 -10.68 -21.09
CA TYR A 51 -16.94 -11.46 -19.86
C TYR A 51 -16.18 -12.76 -20.12
N LYS A 52 -15.13 -13.06 -19.35
CA LYS A 52 -14.35 -14.31 -19.47
C LYS A 52 -14.26 -15.03 -18.13
N VAL A 53 -14.28 -16.36 -18.16
CA VAL A 53 -14.11 -17.20 -16.97
C VAL A 53 -12.81 -17.98 -17.11
N PHE A 54 -12.01 -17.99 -16.05
CA PHE A 54 -10.76 -18.74 -15.96
C PHE A 54 -10.85 -19.77 -14.85
N HIS A 55 -10.29 -20.95 -15.11
CA HIS A 55 -10.29 -22.08 -14.17
C HIS A 55 -8.87 -22.47 -13.72
N SER A 56 -7.84 -21.84 -14.30
CA SER A 56 -6.45 -22.10 -13.95
C SER A 56 -5.56 -20.86 -14.04
N ASN A 57 -4.47 -20.85 -13.26
CA ASN A 57 -3.46 -19.80 -13.36
C ASN A 57 -2.87 -19.75 -14.78
N ASN A 58 -2.55 -20.91 -15.37
CA ASN A 58 -2.04 -20.98 -16.74
C ASN A 58 -2.98 -20.31 -17.74
N SER A 59 -4.29 -20.61 -17.69
CA SER A 59 -5.25 -20.07 -18.66
C SER A 59 -5.35 -18.55 -18.63
N ILE A 60 -5.24 -17.91 -17.46
CA ILE A 60 -5.29 -16.44 -17.37
C ILE A 60 -3.98 -15.80 -17.83
N TRP A 61 -2.83 -16.35 -17.42
CA TRP A 61 -1.52 -15.82 -17.81
C TRP A 61 -1.24 -16.03 -19.29
N GLU A 62 -1.61 -17.16 -19.88
CA GLU A 62 -1.54 -17.38 -21.33
C GLU A 62 -2.44 -16.38 -22.08
N ALA A 63 -3.65 -16.13 -21.61
CA ALA A 63 -4.54 -15.14 -22.22
C ALA A 63 -3.94 -13.72 -22.19
N LEU A 64 -3.17 -13.37 -21.15
CA LEU A 64 -2.46 -12.10 -21.07
C LEU A 64 -1.22 -12.06 -21.98
N HIS A 65 -0.37 -13.09 -21.94
CA HIS A 65 0.86 -13.15 -22.73
C HIS A 65 0.61 -13.24 -24.25
N PHE A 66 -0.45 -13.93 -24.66
CA PHE A 66 -0.83 -14.05 -26.08
C PHE A 66 -1.81 -12.97 -26.54
N ASN A 67 -1.87 -11.84 -25.84
CA ASN A 67 -2.67 -10.66 -26.22
C ASN A 67 -4.18 -10.93 -26.38
N GLN A 68 -4.71 -11.96 -25.72
CA GLN A 68 -6.15 -12.26 -25.71
C GLN A 68 -6.92 -11.43 -24.66
N LEU A 69 -6.19 -10.69 -23.83
CA LEU A 69 -6.67 -9.80 -22.76
C LEU A 69 -5.86 -8.48 -22.75
N GLN A 70 -5.94 -7.69 -23.83
CA GLN A 70 -5.27 -6.38 -23.89
C GLN A 70 -6.09 -5.23 -23.27
N ARG A 71 -7.38 -5.45 -22.99
CA ARG A 71 -8.28 -4.40 -22.50
C ARG A 71 -8.45 -4.47 -20.98
N THR A 72 -8.42 -3.31 -20.32
CA THR A 72 -8.60 -3.13 -18.86
C THR A 72 -10.02 -2.85 -18.41
N ASP A 73 -10.98 -3.05 -19.30
CA ASP A 73 -12.40 -2.99 -18.98
C ASP A 73 -13.07 -4.37 -19.08
N VAL A 74 -12.28 -5.42 -19.34
CA VAL A 74 -12.77 -6.80 -19.38
C VAL A 74 -13.11 -7.22 -17.95
N SER A 75 -14.36 -7.65 -17.77
CA SER A 75 -14.76 -8.33 -16.55
C SER A 75 -14.33 -9.79 -16.64
N ILE A 76 -13.60 -10.26 -15.65
CA ILE A 76 -13.17 -11.66 -15.59
C ILE A 76 -13.62 -12.31 -14.29
N THR A 77 -13.86 -13.61 -14.34
CA THR A 77 -14.14 -14.45 -13.18
C THR A 77 -13.08 -15.51 -13.03
N LEU A 78 -12.48 -15.59 -11.85
CA LEU A 78 -11.63 -16.68 -11.41
C LEU A 78 -12.54 -17.70 -10.70
N ASP A 79 -12.83 -18.81 -11.35
CA ASP A 79 -13.75 -19.83 -10.84
C ASP A 79 -13.04 -20.82 -9.92
N SER A 80 -13.46 -20.83 -8.65
CA SER A 80 -13.02 -21.75 -7.62
C SER A 80 -11.51 -21.67 -7.34
N PHE A 81 -10.98 -20.45 -7.16
CA PHE A 81 -9.57 -20.18 -6.82
C PHE A 81 -9.38 -20.12 -5.30
N PHE A 82 -8.22 -20.58 -4.83
CA PHE A 82 -7.75 -20.33 -3.47
C PHE A 82 -7.34 -18.87 -3.35
N LEU A 83 -7.88 -18.17 -2.37
CA LEU A 83 -7.56 -16.78 -2.05
C LEU A 83 -6.67 -16.75 -0.80
N PHE A 84 -5.46 -16.22 -0.96
CA PHE A 84 -4.45 -16.09 0.08
C PHE A 84 -4.33 -14.63 0.55
N GLU A 85 -4.09 -14.42 1.85
CA GLU A 85 -3.71 -13.09 2.40
C GLU A 85 -2.36 -12.59 1.84
N TRP A 86 -1.56 -13.50 1.28
CA TRP A 86 -0.26 -13.22 0.70
C TRP A 86 -0.38 -12.73 -0.74
N PHE A 87 0.52 -11.83 -1.13
CA PHE A 87 0.60 -11.25 -2.46
C PHE A 87 1.90 -11.65 -3.14
N PRO A 88 1.91 -12.08 -4.42
CA PRO A 88 3.15 -12.47 -5.10
C PRO A 88 4.11 -11.28 -5.17
N ARG A 89 5.38 -11.46 -4.82
CA ARG A 89 6.37 -10.37 -4.85
C ARG A 89 6.54 -9.79 -6.26
N SER A 90 6.44 -10.66 -7.27
CA SER A 90 6.56 -10.30 -8.68
C SER A 90 5.48 -11.02 -9.48
N PRO A 91 4.21 -10.55 -9.43
CA PRO A 91 3.09 -11.23 -10.08
C PRO A 91 3.36 -11.43 -11.58
N GLY A 92 3.06 -12.62 -12.10
CA GLY A 92 3.26 -12.98 -13.51
C GLY A 92 4.70 -13.40 -13.88
N LEU A 93 5.72 -13.03 -13.09
CA LEU A 93 7.11 -13.38 -13.39
C LEU A 93 7.29 -14.90 -13.53
N TYR A 94 6.64 -15.68 -12.67
CA TYR A 94 6.69 -17.14 -12.68
C TYR A 94 6.39 -17.76 -14.06
N TYR A 95 5.53 -17.11 -14.85
CA TYR A 95 5.05 -17.60 -16.15
C TYR A 95 5.95 -17.23 -17.33
N THR A 96 6.95 -16.37 -17.11
CA THR A 96 7.87 -15.97 -18.17
C THR A 96 8.85 -17.09 -18.54
N PRO A 97 9.32 -17.16 -19.81
CA PRO A 97 10.35 -18.12 -20.22
C PRO A 97 11.64 -18.00 -19.41
N LYS A 98 12.10 -16.78 -19.14
CA LYS A 98 13.32 -16.50 -18.36
C LYS A 98 13.21 -17.02 -16.93
N ALA A 99 12.08 -16.77 -16.26
CA ALA A 99 11.87 -17.29 -14.91
C ALA A 99 11.85 -18.82 -14.88
N ARG A 100 11.27 -19.46 -15.91
CA ARG A 100 11.29 -20.92 -16.04
C ARG A 100 12.72 -21.46 -16.20
N GLU A 101 13.56 -20.78 -16.97
CA GLU A 101 14.98 -21.11 -17.10
C GLU A 101 15.72 -20.94 -15.77
N ALA A 102 15.51 -19.83 -15.06
CA ALA A 102 16.10 -19.61 -13.74
C ALA A 102 15.71 -20.74 -12.75
N ARG A 103 14.43 -21.13 -12.66
CA ARG A 103 14.02 -22.27 -11.81
C ARG A 103 14.68 -23.60 -12.21
N ARG A 104 15.04 -23.79 -13.49
CA ARG A 104 15.81 -24.96 -13.95
C ARG A 104 17.28 -24.86 -13.57
N GLU A 105 17.90 -23.69 -13.72
CA GLU A 105 19.28 -23.45 -13.30
C GLU A 105 19.46 -23.69 -11.81
N ALA A 106 18.48 -23.29 -10.99
CA ALA A 106 18.48 -23.56 -9.56
C ALA A 106 18.60 -25.06 -9.22
N GLN A 107 18.10 -25.97 -10.06
CA GLN A 107 18.21 -27.41 -9.82
C GLN A 107 19.68 -27.90 -9.77
N GLY A 108 20.58 -27.23 -10.50
CA GLY A 108 22.02 -27.50 -10.44
C GLY A 108 22.72 -26.98 -9.17
N ARG A 109 21.97 -26.34 -8.26
CA ARG A 109 22.46 -25.65 -7.05
C ARG A 109 21.92 -26.26 -5.75
N ILE A 110 21.37 -27.46 -5.82
CA ILE A 110 20.89 -28.20 -4.64
C ILE A 110 22.09 -28.63 -3.79
N ILE A 111 22.09 -28.27 -2.51
CA ILE A 111 23.11 -28.67 -1.52
C ILE A 111 22.60 -29.74 -0.54
N SER A 112 21.29 -29.85 -0.36
CA SER A 112 20.67 -30.91 0.41
C SER A 112 19.28 -31.23 -0.13
N SER A 113 18.91 -32.50 -0.09
CA SER A 113 17.57 -33.00 -0.37
C SER A 113 17.26 -34.11 0.63
N THR A 114 16.37 -33.86 1.58
CA THR A 114 16.02 -34.81 2.65
C THR A 114 14.53 -34.68 2.94
N ASP A 115 13.82 -35.82 2.99
CA ASP A 115 12.38 -35.87 3.27
C ASP A 115 11.52 -34.93 2.39
N GLY A 116 11.91 -34.79 1.12
CA GLY A 116 11.24 -33.89 0.17
C GLY A 116 11.58 -32.41 0.33
N ILE A 117 12.38 -32.03 1.32
CA ILE A 117 12.87 -30.66 1.53
C ILE A 117 14.13 -30.46 0.69
N VAL A 118 14.08 -29.51 -0.24
CA VAL A 118 15.20 -29.14 -1.11
C VAL A 118 15.83 -27.85 -0.60
N VAL A 119 17.12 -27.90 -0.30
CA VAL A 119 17.94 -26.75 0.09
C VAL A 119 18.89 -26.41 -1.04
N TYR A 120 18.80 -25.19 -1.54
CA TYR A 120 19.71 -24.62 -2.54
C TYR A 120 20.84 -23.85 -1.87
N ASP A 121 21.99 -23.73 -2.53
CA ASP A 121 22.97 -22.70 -2.18
C ASP A 121 22.41 -21.29 -2.46
N HIS A 122 23.14 -20.25 -2.03
CA HIS A 122 22.71 -18.85 -2.23
C HIS A 122 22.50 -18.45 -3.70
N HIS A 123 23.18 -19.09 -4.66
CA HIS A 123 22.96 -18.85 -6.08
C HIS A 123 21.66 -19.50 -6.57
N GLY A 124 21.37 -20.73 -6.12
CA GLY A 124 20.11 -21.40 -6.40
C GLY A 124 18.93 -20.70 -5.76
N LYS A 125 19.07 -20.19 -4.52
CA LYS A 125 18.05 -19.34 -3.88
C LYS A 125 17.77 -18.09 -4.71
N MET A 126 18.80 -17.37 -5.14
CA MET A 126 18.66 -16.22 -6.03
C MET A 126 17.92 -16.59 -7.32
N SER A 127 18.35 -17.66 -7.98
CA SER A 127 17.77 -18.12 -9.24
C SER A 127 16.29 -18.51 -9.10
N MET A 128 15.87 -19.03 -7.93
CA MET A 128 14.45 -19.26 -7.64
C MET A 128 13.66 -17.95 -7.46
N LEU A 129 14.25 -16.92 -6.86
CA LEU A 129 13.63 -15.59 -6.74
C LEU A 129 13.49 -14.89 -8.10
N ASP A 130 14.50 -14.99 -8.96
CA ASP A 130 14.43 -14.58 -10.37
C ASP A 130 13.42 -15.41 -11.15
N GLY A 131 13.21 -16.65 -10.69
CA GLY A 131 12.14 -17.55 -11.07
C GLY A 131 10.73 -17.13 -10.61
N GLY A 132 10.56 -15.98 -9.94
CA GLY A 132 9.25 -15.51 -9.47
C GLY A 132 8.79 -16.15 -8.17
N VAL A 133 9.66 -16.86 -7.44
CA VAL A 133 9.32 -17.40 -6.12
C VAL A 133 9.37 -16.29 -5.07
N GLY A 134 8.36 -16.23 -4.22
CA GLY A 134 8.29 -15.32 -3.10
C GLY A 134 7.03 -14.47 -3.08
N ASN A 135 6.56 -14.23 -1.87
CA ASN A 135 5.36 -13.46 -1.57
C ASN A 135 5.68 -12.44 -0.48
N ILE A 136 4.82 -11.45 -0.38
CA ILE A 136 4.82 -10.39 0.62
C ILE A 136 3.43 -10.27 1.23
N ARG A 137 3.34 -9.70 2.43
CA ARG A 137 2.05 -9.35 3.04
C ARG A 137 1.97 -7.86 3.30
N LEU A 138 0.90 -7.23 2.83
CA LEU A 138 0.72 -5.78 2.85
C LEU A 138 -0.41 -5.39 3.80
N LYS A 139 -0.30 -4.20 4.39
CA LYS A 139 -1.44 -3.48 4.95
C LYS A 139 -2.37 -3.06 3.81
N PRO A 140 -3.65 -2.74 4.10
CA PRO A 140 -4.55 -2.25 3.08
C PRO A 140 -4.03 -0.98 2.41
N ILE A 141 -4.38 -0.83 1.14
CA ILE A 141 -4.06 0.32 0.30
C ILE A 141 -5.35 1.03 -0.15
N ILE A 142 -5.24 2.28 -0.58
CA ILE A 142 -6.36 3.04 -1.11
C ILE A 142 -6.33 3.00 -2.64
N ILE A 143 -7.42 2.57 -3.26
CA ILE A 143 -7.66 2.64 -4.70
C ILE A 143 -8.96 3.38 -4.94
N ASP A 144 -8.92 4.48 -5.69
CA ASP A 144 -10.09 5.32 -5.99
C ASP A 144 -10.89 5.74 -4.74
N GLY A 145 -10.17 6.04 -3.64
CA GLY A 145 -10.76 6.43 -2.35
C GLY A 145 -11.37 5.30 -1.53
N SER A 146 -11.30 4.06 -2.00
CA SER A 146 -11.76 2.87 -1.28
C SER A 146 -10.58 2.02 -0.80
N GLU A 147 -10.75 1.33 0.32
CA GLU A 147 -9.70 0.53 0.93
C GLU A 147 -9.71 -0.92 0.41
N TYR A 148 -8.55 -1.42 0.01
CA TYR A 148 -8.35 -2.74 -0.58
C TYR A 148 -7.18 -3.49 0.06
N TYR A 149 -7.33 -4.80 0.17
CA TYR A 149 -6.22 -5.72 0.43
C TYR A 149 -5.70 -6.29 -0.88
N LEU A 150 -4.39 -6.18 -1.11
CA LEU A 150 -3.71 -6.87 -2.19
C LEU A 150 -3.42 -8.31 -1.78
N MET A 151 -3.94 -9.25 -2.56
CA MET A 151 -3.96 -10.69 -2.26
C MET A 151 -3.63 -11.50 -3.51
N SER A 152 -3.48 -12.82 -3.35
CA SER A 152 -3.26 -13.77 -4.46
C SER A 152 -4.45 -14.70 -4.62
N ALA A 153 -4.95 -14.84 -5.85
CA ALA A 153 -5.90 -15.87 -6.22
C ALA A 153 -5.18 -16.96 -7.03
N SER A 154 -5.05 -18.17 -6.50
CA SER A 154 -4.36 -19.28 -7.17
C SER A 154 -5.25 -20.50 -7.35
N ASN A 155 -5.18 -21.14 -8.51
CA ASN A 155 -5.96 -22.34 -8.77
C ASN A 155 -5.30 -23.61 -8.20
N ASN A 156 -3.99 -23.62 -7.97
CA ASN A 156 -3.25 -24.85 -7.65
C ASN A 156 -2.73 -24.91 -6.22
N GLY A 157 -3.02 -23.91 -5.37
CA GLY A 157 -2.55 -23.86 -3.98
C GLY A 157 -1.19 -23.19 -3.80
N ASN A 158 -0.50 -22.81 -4.89
CA ASN A 158 0.77 -22.09 -4.83
C ASN A 158 0.51 -20.58 -4.94
N CYS A 159 0.83 -19.82 -3.90
CA CYS A 159 0.53 -18.39 -3.84
C CYS A 159 1.32 -17.57 -4.88
N GLU A 160 2.62 -17.84 -5.06
CA GLU A 160 3.49 -17.15 -6.02
C GLU A 160 3.09 -17.35 -7.49
N GLU A 161 2.33 -18.40 -7.77
CA GLU A 161 1.77 -18.70 -9.09
C GLU A 161 0.41 -18.03 -9.32
N GLY A 162 -0.18 -17.46 -8.27
CA GLY A 162 -1.52 -16.90 -8.34
C GLY A 162 -1.60 -15.60 -9.14
N PHE A 163 -2.84 -15.22 -9.39
CA PHE A 163 -3.21 -13.97 -10.02
C PHE A 163 -3.38 -12.88 -8.96
N PRO A 164 -2.78 -11.68 -9.15
CA PRO A 164 -2.91 -10.58 -8.20
C PRO A 164 -4.34 -10.03 -8.19
N VAL A 165 -4.93 -9.91 -7.00
CA VAL A 165 -6.28 -9.39 -6.81
C VAL A 165 -6.29 -8.28 -5.75
N ALA A 166 -7.12 -7.25 -5.97
CA ALA A 166 -7.41 -6.21 -5.00
C ALA A 166 -8.82 -6.45 -4.44
N ILE A 167 -8.90 -6.89 -3.18
CA ILE A 167 -10.14 -7.23 -2.48
C ILE A 167 -10.63 -6.02 -1.66
N PRO A 168 -11.83 -5.49 -1.90
CA PRO A 168 -12.42 -4.47 -1.02
C PRO A 168 -12.50 -4.95 0.43
N VAL A 169 -12.23 -4.05 1.38
CA VAL A 169 -12.26 -4.37 2.84
C VAL A 169 -13.55 -5.05 3.28
N GLY A 170 -14.69 -4.67 2.69
CA GLY A 170 -15.99 -5.27 3.00
C GLY A 170 -16.11 -6.76 2.64
N TYR A 171 -15.41 -7.23 1.60
CA TYR A 171 -15.31 -8.66 1.29
C TYR A 171 -14.24 -9.33 2.13
N TYR A 172 -13.08 -8.70 2.29
CA TYR A 172 -11.97 -9.23 3.09
C TYR A 172 -12.41 -9.65 4.49
N ASN A 173 -13.17 -8.79 5.17
CA ASN A 173 -13.66 -9.03 6.54
C ASN A 173 -14.61 -10.24 6.64
N GLN A 174 -15.18 -10.74 5.53
CA GLN A 174 -16.09 -11.88 5.55
C GLN A 174 -15.36 -13.21 5.66
N PHE A 175 -14.07 -13.28 5.30
CA PHE A 175 -13.35 -14.55 5.19
C PHE A 175 -11.93 -14.52 5.75
N ILE A 176 -11.44 -13.40 6.28
CA ILE A 176 -10.08 -13.33 6.84
C ILE A 176 -9.85 -14.33 7.97
N ASP A 177 -10.80 -14.53 8.88
CA ASP A 177 -10.65 -15.50 9.98
C ASP A 177 -10.50 -16.94 9.46
N GLU A 178 -11.19 -17.26 8.35
CA GLU A 178 -11.05 -18.55 7.68
C GLU A 178 -9.69 -18.66 6.98
N ILE A 179 -9.22 -17.61 6.30
CA ILE A 179 -7.88 -17.59 5.70
C ILE A 179 -6.80 -17.75 6.77
N VAL A 180 -6.91 -17.08 7.91
CA VAL A 180 -5.93 -17.17 9.01
C VAL A 180 -5.91 -18.57 9.63
N SER A 181 -7.06 -19.22 9.74
CA SER A 181 -7.16 -20.56 10.35
C SER A 181 -6.84 -21.71 9.40
N ARG A 182 -7.12 -21.55 8.10
CA ARG A 182 -7.00 -22.62 7.08
C ARG A 182 -5.94 -22.33 6.02
N GLY A 183 -5.28 -21.19 6.08
CA GLY A 183 -4.30 -20.70 5.12
C GLY A 183 -4.86 -20.03 3.87
N ALA A 184 -6.07 -20.40 3.43
CA ALA A 184 -6.77 -19.81 2.29
C ALA A 184 -8.29 -20.06 2.36
N VAL A 185 -9.05 -19.46 1.44
CA VAL A 185 -10.45 -19.82 1.16
C VAL A 185 -10.66 -20.06 -0.33
N VAL A 186 -11.60 -20.93 -0.70
CA VAL A 186 -11.92 -21.16 -2.12
C VAL A 186 -13.14 -20.32 -2.50
N LYS A 187 -12.97 -19.40 -3.45
CA LYS A 187 -14.05 -18.50 -3.90
C LYS A 187 -14.11 -18.37 -5.42
N ASN A 188 -15.27 -17.94 -5.89
CA ASN A 188 -15.44 -17.37 -7.21
C ASN A 188 -15.22 -15.87 -7.12
N ILE A 189 -14.20 -15.36 -7.80
CA ILE A 189 -13.78 -13.97 -7.70
C ILE A 189 -14.05 -13.30 -9.04
N THR A 190 -14.92 -12.30 -9.06
CA THR A 190 -15.24 -11.53 -10.27
C THR A 190 -14.84 -10.09 -10.11
N GLY A 191 -14.26 -9.51 -11.14
CA GLY A 191 -13.84 -8.12 -11.12
C GLY A 191 -13.41 -7.61 -12.48
N LYS A 192 -12.89 -6.38 -12.49
CA LYS A 192 -12.33 -5.76 -13.69
C LYS A 192 -10.82 -5.89 -13.71
N LEU A 193 -10.29 -6.34 -14.83
CA LEU A 193 -8.85 -6.37 -15.06
C LEU A 193 -8.32 -4.93 -15.14
N ARG A 194 -7.36 -4.54 -14.32
CA ARG A 194 -6.75 -3.21 -14.35
C ARG A 194 -5.26 -3.32 -14.67
N HIS A 195 -4.72 -2.31 -15.36
CA HIS A 195 -3.28 -2.15 -15.48
C HIS A 195 -2.72 -1.49 -14.23
N ILE A 196 -1.51 -1.89 -13.86
CA ILE A 196 -0.69 -1.09 -12.96
C ILE A 196 -0.27 0.16 -13.76
N PRO A 197 -0.50 1.38 -13.25
CA PRO A 197 -0.30 2.60 -14.03
C PRO A 197 1.14 2.79 -14.51
N ASP A 198 1.35 3.45 -15.66
CA ASP A 198 2.66 3.60 -16.30
C ASP A 198 3.69 4.38 -15.44
N SER A 199 3.25 5.26 -14.54
CA SER A 199 4.13 5.89 -13.55
C SER A 199 4.81 4.88 -12.61
N HIS A 200 4.39 3.62 -12.62
CA HIS A 200 4.85 2.52 -11.79
C HIS A 200 5.52 1.41 -12.60
N GLU A 201 5.81 1.63 -13.88
CA GLU A 201 6.53 0.66 -14.71
C GLU A 201 7.89 0.28 -14.13
N LYS A 202 8.51 1.20 -13.38
CA LYS A 202 9.84 1.04 -12.77
C LYS A 202 9.95 -0.09 -11.74
N ILE A 203 8.83 -0.63 -11.22
CA ILE A 203 8.84 -1.83 -10.36
C ILE A 203 9.39 -3.04 -11.12
N TYR A 204 9.07 -3.09 -12.41
CA TYR A 204 9.42 -4.19 -13.30
C TYR A 204 10.68 -3.88 -14.12
N ASP A 205 11.42 -2.82 -13.76
CA ASP A 205 12.71 -2.52 -14.39
C ASP A 205 13.64 -3.73 -14.22
N GLY A 206 13.99 -4.36 -15.34
CA GLY A 206 14.80 -5.60 -15.38
C GLY A 206 14.01 -6.87 -15.68
N TYR A 207 12.67 -6.86 -15.58
CA TYR A 207 11.81 -7.97 -15.96
C TYR A 207 11.11 -7.66 -17.29
N THR A 208 11.47 -8.40 -18.34
CA THR A 208 10.74 -8.35 -19.62
C THR A 208 9.54 -9.29 -19.56
N ASP A 209 8.49 -8.98 -20.33
CA ASP A 209 7.36 -9.89 -20.58
C ASP A 209 6.44 -10.18 -19.39
N VAL A 210 6.55 -9.42 -18.30
CA VAL A 210 5.64 -9.50 -17.14
C VAL A 210 4.44 -8.59 -17.36
N SER A 211 3.24 -9.16 -17.44
CA SER A 211 2.00 -8.40 -17.56
C SER A 211 1.70 -7.66 -16.25
N LYS A 212 1.66 -6.33 -16.31
CA LYS A 212 1.44 -5.44 -15.18
C LYS A 212 -0.06 -5.23 -14.96
N VAL A 213 -0.73 -6.25 -14.45
CA VAL A 213 -2.19 -6.26 -14.27
C VAL A 213 -2.59 -6.79 -12.90
N PHE A 214 -3.78 -6.40 -12.44
CA PHE A 214 -4.44 -6.98 -11.28
C PHE A 214 -5.96 -7.02 -11.48
N LEU A 215 -6.65 -7.86 -10.70
CA LEU A 215 -8.12 -7.88 -10.69
C LEU A 215 -8.65 -6.95 -9.61
N GLN A 216 -9.29 -5.84 -9.98
CA GLN A 216 -10.06 -5.04 -9.04
C GLN A 216 -11.40 -5.75 -8.80
N VAL A 217 -11.56 -6.35 -7.63
CA VAL A 217 -12.69 -7.25 -7.34
C VAL A 217 -13.96 -6.47 -7.09
N GLU A 218 -15.04 -6.90 -7.74
CA GLU A 218 -16.39 -6.34 -7.63
C GLU A 218 -17.35 -7.29 -6.90
N ASP A 219 -17.12 -8.60 -7.03
CA ASP A 219 -18.00 -9.64 -6.48
C ASP A 219 -17.21 -10.89 -6.05
N VAL A 220 -17.57 -11.42 -4.89
CA VAL A 220 -17.01 -12.66 -4.33
C VAL A 220 -18.15 -13.59 -3.96
N LYS A 221 -18.15 -14.80 -4.50
CA LYS A 221 -19.19 -15.82 -4.28
C LYS A 221 -18.58 -17.13 -3.82
N GLU A 222 -19.43 -17.97 -3.23
CA GLU A 222 -19.06 -19.36 -2.97
C GLU A 222 -18.65 -20.08 -4.26
N ALA A 223 -17.65 -20.94 -4.12
CA ALA A 223 -17.13 -21.74 -5.23
C ALA A 223 -18.23 -22.64 -5.80
N ARG A 224 -18.28 -22.77 -7.14
CA ARG A 224 -19.22 -23.69 -7.80
C ARG A 224 -18.80 -25.14 -7.60
N HIS A 225 -17.49 -25.34 -7.57
CA HIS A 225 -16.85 -26.61 -7.33
C HIS A 225 -15.83 -26.39 -6.22
N PRO A 226 -16.21 -26.62 -4.95
CA PRO A 226 -15.22 -26.67 -3.88
C PRO A 226 -14.12 -27.60 -4.36
N LYS A 227 -12.89 -27.10 -4.43
CA LYS A 227 -11.79 -27.96 -4.87
C LYS A 227 -11.73 -29.14 -3.93
N SER A 228 -11.87 -30.33 -4.49
CA SER A 228 -11.73 -31.59 -3.76
C SER A 228 -10.27 -31.92 -3.44
N ARG A 229 -9.33 -31.08 -3.89
CA ARG A 229 -7.95 -31.17 -3.43
C ARG A 229 -7.98 -30.77 -1.97
N ASP A 230 -7.50 -31.67 -1.13
CA ASP A 230 -7.34 -31.41 0.29
C ASP A 230 -6.60 -30.07 0.44
N MET A 231 -7.05 -29.21 1.35
CA MET A 231 -6.38 -27.95 1.69
C MET A 231 -4.97 -28.19 2.30
N GLU A 232 -4.43 -29.40 2.18
CA GLU A 232 -3.23 -29.97 2.80
C GLU A 232 -1.97 -29.78 1.95
N ASP A 233 -2.05 -29.04 0.83
CA ASP A 233 -0.94 -28.75 -0.07
C ASP A 233 -0.85 -27.25 -0.43
N LEU A 234 -1.26 -26.37 0.48
CA LEU A 234 -1.12 -24.94 0.28
C LEU A 234 0.35 -24.54 0.44
N ARG A 235 0.84 -23.63 -0.42
CA ARG A 235 2.24 -23.19 -0.39
C ARG A 235 2.33 -21.68 -0.51
N VAL A 236 3.04 -21.11 0.45
CA VAL A 236 3.47 -19.71 0.42
C VAL A 236 4.97 -19.68 0.60
N SER A 237 5.66 -19.08 -0.36
CA SER A 237 7.09 -18.80 -0.25
C SER A 237 7.32 -17.35 0.19
N VAL A 238 8.25 -17.09 1.12
CA VAL A 238 8.65 -15.73 1.52
C VAL A 238 10.17 -15.59 1.43
N ALA A 239 10.62 -14.37 1.11
CA ALA A 239 12.01 -14.11 0.76
C ALA A 239 12.63 -13.00 1.60
N VAL A 240 13.91 -13.13 1.90
CA VAL A 240 14.70 -12.10 2.56
C VAL A 240 16.02 -11.89 1.84
N SER A 241 16.53 -10.67 1.92
CA SER A 241 17.93 -10.35 1.65
C SER A 241 18.71 -10.31 2.96
N PHE A 242 19.96 -10.75 2.92
CA PHE A 242 20.87 -10.74 4.07
C PHE A 242 22.27 -10.29 3.64
N ILE A 243 23.03 -9.73 4.58
CA ILE A 243 24.44 -9.41 4.38
C ILE A 243 25.31 -10.53 4.93
N SER A 244 26.42 -10.83 4.25
CA SER A 244 27.40 -11.80 4.70
C SER A 244 28.77 -11.53 4.07
N ASN A 245 29.83 -12.01 4.70
CA ASN A 245 31.20 -12.02 4.14
C ASN A 245 31.57 -13.41 3.58
N TYR A 246 30.58 -14.27 3.29
CA TYR A 246 30.80 -15.67 2.89
C TYR A 246 31.78 -15.85 1.72
N GLN A 247 31.79 -14.92 0.75
CA GLN A 247 32.73 -14.94 -0.39
C GLN A 247 33.95 -14.01 -0.20
N GLY A 248 34.29 -13.67 1.05
CA GLY A 248 35.40 -12.81 1.43
C GLY A 248 34.99 -11.36 1.65
N ASP A 249 34.40 -10.73 0.65
CA ASP A 249 33.91 -9.35 0.76
C ASP A 249 32.45 -9.32 1.27
N LYS A 250 32.11 -8.28 2.04
CA LYS A 250 30.73 -8.07 2.50
C LYS A 250 29.83 -7.79 1.29
N ALA A 251 28.86 -8.67 1.07
CA ALA A 251 27.91 -8.57 -0.02
C ALA A 251 26.47 -8.83 0.46
N ILE A 252 25.51 -8.56 -0.42
CA ILE A 252 24.10 -8.90 -0.22
C ILE A 252 23.81 -10.22 -0.95
N TYR A 253 23.14 -11.10 -0.23
CA TYR A 253 22.64 -12.39 -0.69
C TYR A 253 21.13 -12.46 -0.43
N ALA A 254 20.48 -13.51 -0.91
CA ALA A 254 19.08 -13.75 -0.62
C ALA A 254 18.79 -15.20 -0.29
N SER A 255 17.71 -15.38 0.45
CA SER A 255 17.13 -16.68 0.76
C SER A 255 15.62 -16.59 0.66
N TYR A 256 15.00 -17.76 0.57
CA TYR A 256 13.57 -17.92 0.71
C TYR A 256 13.27 -19.22 1.43
N VAL A 257 12.09 -19.27 2.03
CA VAL A 257 11.50 -20.48 2.59
C VAL A 257 10.06 -20.60 2.13
N THR A 258 9.59 -21.84 2.02
CA THR A 258 8.21 -22.17 1.73
C THR A 258 7.60 -22.77 2.99
N PHE A 259 6.36 -22.42 3.28
CA PHE A 259 5.58 -22.99 4.37
C PHE A 259 4.17 -23.28 3.90
N ASP A 260 3.51 -24.19 4.60
CA ASP A 260 2.08 -24.44 4.41
C ASP A 260 1.30 -23.49 5.33
N PRO A 261 0.51 -22.54 4.79
CA PRO A 261 -0.27 -21.61 5.60
C PRO A 261 -1.44 -22.29 6.33
N SER A 262 -1.83 -23.52 5.98
CA SER A 262 -2.84 -24.31 6.70
C SER A 262 -2.27 -25.03 7.92
N GLU A 263 -0.95 -25.24 7.97
CA GLU A 263 -0.29 -26.01 9.01
C GLU A 263 0.19 -25.10 10.16
N THR A 264 -0.36 -25.33 11.36
CA THR A 264 -0.01 -24.54 12.55
C THR A 264 1.50 -24.61 12.86
N GLY A 265 2.12 -23.44 12.99
CA GLY A 265 3.55 -23.31 13.31
C GLY A 265 4.50 -23.54 12.14
N SER A 266 4.00 -23.90 10.95
CA SER A 266 4.83 -24.10 9.75
C SER A 266 5.55 -22.81 9.37
N PHE A 267 4.85 -21.68 9.43
CA PHE A 267 5.43 -20.35 9.24
C PHE A 267 6.58 -20.07 10.22
N GLU A 268 6.36 -20.17 11.53
CA GLU A 268 7.38 -19.87 12.53
C GLU A 268 8.61 -20.77 12.42
N ARG A 269 8.41 -22.07 12.13
CA ARG A 269 9.52 -23.02 11.92
C ARG A 269 10.34 -22.65 10.69
N SER A 270 9.69 -22.35 9.57
CA SER A 270 10.35 -21.95 8.33
C SER A 270 11.15 -20.66 8.48
N ILE A 271 10.59 -19.65 9.17
CA ILE A 271 11.31 -18.39 9.43
C ILE A 271 12.52 -18.61 10.35
N ARG A 272 12.35 -19.38 11.43
CA ARG A 272 13.46 -19.69 12.34
C ARG A 272 14.58 -20.43 11.62
N TRP A 273 14.25 -21.43 10.82
CA TRP A 273 15.26 -22.16 10.03
C TRP A 273 15.98 -21.22 9.04
N MET A 274 15.25 -20.31 8.39
CA MET A 274 15.87 -19.33 7.49
C MET A 274 16.86 -18.42 8.21
N GLU A 275 16.49 -17.89 9.37
CA GLU A 275 17.31 -16.95 10.15
C GLU A 275 18.48 -17.64 10.84
N ASP A 276 18.21 -18.67 11.64
CA ASP A 276 19.20 -19.30 12.51
C ASP A 276 20.10 -20.26 11.75
N ASP A 277 19.52 -21.14 10.93
CA ASP A 277 20.26 -22.21 10.28
C ASP A 277 20.85 -21.73 8.96
N TYR A 278 20.00 -21.30 8.03
CA TYR A 278 20.45 -20.92 6.70
C TYR A 278 21.30 -19.63 6.74
N VAL A 279 20.74 -18.51 7.19
CA VAL A 279 21.47 -17.24 7.18
C VAL A 279 22.57 -17.22 8.26
N GLY A 280 22.23 -17.59 9.49
CA GLY A 280 23.16 -17.57 10.63
C GLY A 280 24.28 -18.60 10.51
N LYS A 281 23.96 -19.90 10.52
CA LYS A 281 24.99 -20.96 10.56
C LYS A 281 25.69 -21.21 9.22
N LEU A 282 24.95 -21.26 8.11
CA LEU A 282 25.57 -21.60 6.81
C LEU A 282 26.34 -20.41 6.21
N TYR A 283 25.90 -19.18 6.47
CA TYR A 283 26.46 -17.99 5.82
C TYR A 283 27.03 -16.93 6.79
N ASP A 284 26.98 -17.12 8.10
CA ASP A 284 27.39 -16.10 9.10
C ASP A 284 26.80 -14.71 8.75
N GLY A 285 25.52 -14.73 8.38
CA GLY A 285 24.83 -13.61 7.76
C GLY A 285 23.90 -12.88 8.72
N LYS A 286 23.43 -11.72 8.27
CA LYS A 286 22.41 -10.94 8.97
C LYS A 286 21.31 -10.49 8.01
N ILE A 287 20.07 -10.85 8.31
CA ILE A 287 18.90 -10.44 7.52
C ILE A 287 18.75 -8.91 7.53
N ILE A 288 18.48 -8.35 6.36
CA ILE A 288 18.33 -6.90 6.16
C ILE A 288 16.98 -6.44 5.59
N THR A 289 16.15 -7.35 5.07
CA THR A 289 14.78 -7.06 4.61
C THR A 289 13.75 -7.83 5.45
N ASP A 290 12.50 -7.38 5.40
CA ASP A 290 11.34 -8.10 5.94
C ASP A 290 10.27 -8.17 4.84
N PHE A 291 9.45 -9.21 4.80
CA PHE A 291 8.45 -9.45 3.73
C PHE A 291 7.01 -9.19 4.19
N ASP A 292 6.82 -8.79 5.45
CA ASP A 292 5.51 -8.65 6.08
C ASP A 292 5.35 -7.25 6.68
N GLN A 293 4.39 -6.49 6.14
CA GLN A 293 4.08 -5.14 6.60
C GLN A 293 3.20 -5.14 7.86
N VAL A 294 2.43 -6.21 8.06
CA VAL A 294 1.46 -6.35 9.16
C VAL A 294 2.17 -6.74 10.44
N ARG A 295 3.13 -7.68 10.36
CA ARG A 295 3.91 -8.16 11.50
C ARG A 295 5.39 -8.16 11.12
N SER A 296 6.21 -7.40 11.84
CA SER A 296 7.66 -7.47 11.65
C SER A 296 8.23 -8.72 12.31
N HIS A 297 8.97 -9.50 11.52
CA HIS A 297 9.68 -10.70 11.97
C HIS A 297 11.13 -10.39 12.29
N PHE A 298 11.73 -9.43 11.58
CA PHE A 298 13.14 -9.06 11.73
C PHE A 298 13.27 -7.63 12.23
N ARG A 299 13.14 -7.44 13.56
CA ARG A 299 13.10 -6.09 14.21
C ARG A 299 14.24 -5.15 13.81
N SER A 300 15.41 -5.69 13.45
CA SER A 300 16.59 -4.90 13.09
C SER A 300 16.77 -4.70 11.58
N ALA A 301 15.84 -5.20 10.74
CA ALA A 301 15.92 -5.08 9.29
C ALA A 301 15.83 -3.60 8.87
N PRO A 302 16.89 -3.03 8.26
CA PRO A 302 16.86 -1.67 7.73
C PRO A 302 15.86 -1.50 6.59
N PHE A 303 15.63 -2.54 5.79
CA PHE A 303 14.66 -2.58 4.70
C PHE A 303 13.41 -3.39 5.10
N SER A 304 12.91 -3.23 6.32
CA SER A 304 11.61 -3.81 6.69
C SER A 304 10.51 -3.32 5.75
N LEU A 305 9.57 -4.19 5.36
CA LEU A 305 8.50 -3.81 4.43
C LEU A 305 7.68 -2.60 4.92
N SER A 306 7.41 -2.48 6.23
CA SER A 306 6.75 -1.30 6.80
C SER A 306 7.48 0.00 6.46
N LYS A 307 8.81 0.07 6.67
CA LYS A 307 9.60 1.26 6.31
C LYS A 307 9.61 1.56 4.82
N VAL A 308 9.63 0.52 3.98
CA VAL A 308 9.58 0.68 2.52
C VAL A 308 8.24 1.32 2.13
N MET A 309 7.13 0.73 2.59
CA MET A 309 5.79 1.22 2.29
C MET A 309 5.53 2.61 2.89
N GLU A 310 6.06 2.90 4.07
CA GLU A 310 5.94 4.23 4.71
C GLU A 310 6.94 5.25 4.15
N LEU A 311 7.73 4.88 3.13
CA LEU A 311 8.77 5.71 2.53
C LEU A 311 9.70 6.33 3.61
N SER A 312 10.10 5.53 4.60
CA SER A 312 10.82 5.96 5.79
C SER A 312 12.22 5.32 5.94
N LEU A 313 12.80 4.82 4.83
CA LEU A 313 14.18 4.33 4.83
C LEU A 313 15.15 5.43 5.24
N ASN A 314 16.12 5.07 6.10
CA ASN A 314 17.06 6.02 6.69
C ASN A 314 18.47 5.80 6.16
N GLU A 315 19.01 6.77 5.42
CA GLU A 315 20.33 6.70 4.79
C GLU A 315 21.45 6.39 5.79
N LYS A 316 21.44 6.99 6.99
CA LYS A 316 22.45 6.71 8.03
C LYS A 316 22.35 5.26 8.50
N GLN A 317 21.14 4.70 8.62
CA GLN A 317 20.96 3.29 8.97
C GLN A 317 21.49 2.37 7.85
N LEU A 318 21.26 2.71 6.59
CA LEU A 318 21.74 1.95 5.43
C LEU A 318 23.27 1.98 5.32
N ASN A 319 23.88 3.15 5.47
CA ASN A 319 25.34 3.31 5.41
C ASN A 319 26.06 2.54 6.54
N ARG A 320 25.39 2.34 7.70
CA ARG A 320 25.91 1.50 8.80
C ARG A 320 26.02 0.01 8.46
N LEU A 321 25.42 -0.46 7.36
CA LEU A 321 25.61 -1.84 6.90
C LEU A 321 27.06 -2.08 6.45
N GLY A 322 27.78 -1.02 6.10
CA GLY A 322 29.19 -1.10 5.67
C GLY A 322 29.36 -1.88 4.38
N LEU A 323 28.39 -1.76 3.47
CA LEU A 323 28.45 -2.31 2.13
C LEU A 323 29.09 -1.28 1.19
N PRO A 324 29.81 -1.72 0.13
CA PRO A 324 30.41 -0.83 -0.87
C PRO A 324 29.36 -0.27 -1.86
N TYR A 325 28.14 -0.01 -1.39
CA TYR A 325 27.03 0.49 -2.20
C TYR A 325 26.65 1.90 -1.79
N ASP A 326 26.36 2.73 -2.79
CA ASP A 326 25.76 4.04 -2.58
C ASP A 326 24.24 3.91 -2.48
N PHE A 327 23.72 4.01 -1.25
CA PHE A 327 22.28 3.97 -1.00
C PHE A 327 21.56 5.26 -1.37
N SER A 328 22.27 6.32 -1.77
CA SER A 328 21.68 7.61 -2.15
C SER A 328 20.64 7.48 -3.25
N ARG A 329 20.84 6.55 -4.20
CA ARG A 329 19.87 6.28 -5.27
C ARG A 329 18.53 5.78 -4.74
N ILE A 330 18.53 4.83 -3.80
CA ILE A 330 17.31 4.29 -3.19
C ILE A 330 16.60 5.39 -2.39
N ILE A 331 17.36 6.18 -1.64
CA ILE A 331 16.82 7.32 -0.88
C ILE A 331 16.25 8.40 -1.81
N GLN A 332 16.90 8.68 -2.94
CA GLN A 332 16.40 9.62 -3.94
C GLN A 332 15.11 9.12 -4.59
N THR A 333 15.05 7.84 -4.95
CA THR A 333 13.82 7.20 -5.46
C THR A 333 12.67 7.32 -4.46
N GLN A 334 12.92 7.04 -3.17
CA GLN A 334 11.93 7.23 -2.11
C GLN A 334 11.43 8.67 -2.04
N LYS A 335 12.33 9.67 -2.08
CA LYS A 335 11.95 11.10 -2.07
C LYS A 335 11.11 11.47 -3.29
N SER A 336 11.46 10.97 -4.48
CA SER A 336 10.67 11.18 -5.69
C SER A 336 9.24 10.62 -5.55
N PHE A 337 9.08 9.49 -4.86
CA PHE A 337 7.76 8.93 -4.57
C PHE A 337 6.97 9.77 -3.57
N GLN A 338 7.60 10.25 -2.50
CA GLN A 338 6.94 11.16 -1.55
C GLN A 338 6.36 12.39 -2.26
N ILE A 339 7.17 13.05 -3.10
CA ILE A 339 6.72 14.21 -3.90
C ILE A 339 5.55 13.85 -4.82
N LEU A 340 5.60 12.69 -5.48
CA LEU A 340 4.51 12.25 -6.35
C LEU A 340 3.21 12.00 -5.56
N ILE A 341 3.28 11.39 -4.38
CA ILE A 341 2.11 11.15 -3.51
C ILE A 341 1.53 12.48 -3.03
N GLU A 342 2.39 13.39 -2.58
CA GLU A 342 1.98 14.74 -2.16
C GLU A 342 1.27 15.49 -3.29
N ASN A 343 1.82 15.42 -4.52
CA ASN A 343 1.20 16.03 -5.70
C ASN A 343 -0.13 15.38 -6.06
N LEU A 344 -0.24 14.05 -6.04
CA LEU A 344 -1.50 13.35 -6.32
C LEU A 344 -2.57 13.65 -5.27
N ASN A 345 -2.19 13.74 -4.00
CA ASN A 345 -3.09 14.17 -2.94
C ASN A 345 -3.55 15.62 -3.16
N PHE A 346 -2.67 16.50 -3.66
CA PHE A 346 -3.02 17.86 -4.05
C PHE A 346 -3.99 17.88 -5.24
N THR A 347 -3.73 17.08 -6.29
CA THR A 347 -4.62 16.95 -7.45
C THR A 347 -5.96 16.31 -7.08
N HIS A 348 -6.02 15.34 -6.17
CA HIS A 348 -7.29 14.80 -5.66
C HIS A 348 -8.06 15.83 -4.82
N MET A 349 -7.36 16.76 -4.14
CA MET A 349 -7.98 17.92 -3.49
C MET A 349 -8.48 18.99 -4.47
N GLU A 350 -8.02 19.02 -5.71
CA GLU A 350 -8.55 19.88 -6.79
C GLU A 350 -9.61 19.17 -7.65
N ASN A 351 -9.51 17.85 -7.84
CA ASN A 351 -10.46 16.99 -8.56
C ASN A 351 -11.66 16.55 -7.72
N ASN A 352 -11.66 16.84 -6.41
CA ASN A 352 -12.90 17.20 -5.73
C ASN A 352 -13.40 18.52 -6.36
N LYS A 353 -13.98 18.39 -7.56
CA LYS A 353 -14.49 19.41 -8.49
C LYS A 353 -15.54 20.35 -7.86
N TYR A 354 -15.77 20.17 -6.58
CA TYR A 354 -16.84 20.69 -5.79
C TYR A 354 -16.30 21.01 -4.39
N LYS A 355 -15.40 22.00 -4.32
CA LYS A 355 -15.04 22.66 -3.06
C LYS A 355 -16.02 23.80 -2.80
N THR A 356 -16.91 23.62 -1.83
CA THR A 356 -17.62 24.75 -1.20
C THR A 356 -16.82 25.22 0.00
N VAL A 357 -16.11 26.33 -0.14
CA VAL A 357 -15.54 27.03 1.01
C VAL A 357 -16.50 28.18 1.31
N ASN A 358 -17.25 28.07 2.41
CA ASN A 358 -18.17 29.09 2.92
C ASN A 358 -19.37 29.47 2.00
N SER A 359 -19.94 28.52 1.25
CA SER A 359 -21.17 28.75 0.48
C SER A 359 -22.26 27.71 0.82
N GLN A 360 -23.51 28.17 0.92
CA GLN A 360 -24.68 27.28 0.89
C GLN A 360 -24.92 26.85 -0.55
N VAL A 361 -24.89 25.54 -0.83
CA VAL A 361 -25.13 25.00 -2.17
C VAL A 361 -26.32 24.05 -2.11
N GLY A 362 -27.38 24.37 -2.86
CA GLY A 362 -28.62 23.59 -2.88
C GLY A 362 -28.56 22.30 -3.70
N ALA A 363 -27.63 22.19 -4.65
CA ALA A 363 -27.36 20.99 -5.45
C ALA A 363 -25.93 21.04 -6.01
N MET A 364 -25.18 19.93 -5.90
CA MET A 364 -23.78 19.85 -6.33
C MET A 364 -23.45 18.46 -6.89
N GLY A 365 -22.94 18.40 -8.12
CA GLY A 365 -22.67 17.16 -8.84
C GLY A 365 -23.07 17.22 -10.32
N ASP A 366 -22.55 16.30 -11.14
CA ASP A 366 -23.01 16.12 -12.51
C ASP A 366 -24.48 15.62 -12.48
N ASN A 367 -25.41 16.35 -13.09
CA ASN A 367 -26.87 16.16 -13.04
C ASN A 367 -27.56 16.49 -11.70
N ALA A 368 -26.92 17.26 -10.82
CA ALA A 368 -27.60 17.71 -9.60
C ALA A 368 -28.68 18.76 -9.93
N HIS A 369 -29.88 18.59 -9.38
CA HIS A 369 -31.03 19.47 -9.57
C HIS A 369 -31.67 19.83 -8.23
N ALA A 370 -32.02 21.09 -8.03
CA ALA A 370 -32.76 21.55 -6.85
C ALA A 370 -33.91 22.46 -7.29
N GLU A 371 -35.11 22.21 -6.77
CA GLU A 371 -36.29 23.06 -6.94
C GLU A 371 -36.82 23.47 -5.57
N ASN A 372 -37.41 24.66 -5.48
CA ASN A 372 -37.97 25.25 -4.24
C ASN A 372 -36.98 25.49 -3.10
N PHE A 373 -35.75 25.89 -3.42
CA PHE A 373 -34.75 26.25 -2.40
C PHE A 373 -34.85 27.74 -2.02
N VAL A 374 -35.09 28.02 -0.73
CA VAL A 374 -34.98 29.37 -0.15
C VAL A 374 -33.62 29.48 0.51
N GLN A 375 -32.65 30.09 -0.19
CA GLN A 375 -31.32 30.32 0.35
C GLN A 375 -31.38 31.48 1.36
N GLN A 376 -31.22 31.16 2.63
CA GLN A 376 -31.13 32.16 3.69
C GLN A 376 -29.70 32.70 3.65
N SER A 377 -29.51 33.85 2.99
CA SER A 377 -28.23 34.55 2.89
C SER A 377 -27.57 34.66 4.26
N SER A 378 -26.43 33.99 4.44
CA SER A 378 -25.64 34.04 5.67
C SER A 378 -25.26 35.50 5.97
N ILE A 379 -25.33 35.89 7.25
CA ILE A 379 -25.02 37.25 7.76
C ILE A 379 -23.60 37.72 7.39
N THR A 380 -22.74 36.81 6.92
CA THR A 380 -21.31 37.06 6.75
C THR A 380 -20.92 38.01 5.62
N ASP A 381 -21.73 38.18 4.57
CA ASP A 381 -21.27 38.91 3.37
C ASP A 381 -21.18 40.43 3.56
N ASN A 382 -21.62 40.95 4.70
CA ASN A 382 -21.55 42.38 5.02
C ASN A 382 -21.09 42.65 6.47
N ILE A 383 -20.21 41.81 7.02
CA ILE A 383 -19.61 42.06 8.35
C ILE A 383 -18.62 43.23 8.25
N ASP A 384 -18.88 44.30 9.01
CA ASP A 384 -17.90 45.37 9.23
C ASP A 384 -16.76 44.83 10.11
N LEU A 385 -15.64 44.47 9.47
CA LEU A 385 -14.48 43.89 10.15
C LEU A 385 -13.78 44.88 11.10
N ASN A 386 -13.94 46.19 10.89
CA ASN A 386 -13.39 47.18 11.81
C ASN A 386 -14.22 47.26 13.08
N ALA A 387 -15.55 47.26 12.94
CA ALA A 387 -16.46 47.17 14.08
C ALA A 387 -16.26 45.86 14.85
N LEU A 388 -16.12 44.74 14.13
CA LEU A 388 -15.86 43.43 14.74
C LEU A 388 -14.54 43.41 15.51
N ALA A 389 -13.46 43.97 14.95
CA ALA A 389 -12.19 44.06 15.65
C ALA A 389 -12.29 44.85 16.97
N ALA A 390 -13.07 45.93 16.99
CA ALA A 390 -13.30 46.72 18.20
C ALA A 390 -14.08 45.92 19.26
N GLU A 391 -15.11 45.16 18.85
CA GLU A 391 -15.86 44.29 19.75
C GLU A 391 -15.06 43.10 20.27
N LEU A 392 -14.27 42.43 19.42
CA LEU A 392 -13.36 41.36 19.84
C LEU A 392 -12.29 41.86 20.82
N THR A 393 -11.82 43.11 20.65
CA THR A 393 -10.90 43.73 21.62
C THR A 393 -11.55 43.88 23.00
N LYS A 394 -12.80 44.37 23.05
CA LYS A 394 -13.57 44.51 24.31
C LYS A 394 -13.83 43.16 24.96
N LEU A 395 -14.22 42.16 24.16
CA LEU A 395 -14.48 40.80 24.61
C LEU A 395 -13.21 40.16 25.20
N ARG A 396 -12.07 40.29 24.50
CA ARG A 396 -10.80 39.76 24.99
C ARG A 396 -10.36 40.40 26.31
N GLN A 397 -10.61 41.69 26.50
CA GLN A 397 -10.29 42.39 27.75
C GLN A 397 -11.15 41.89 28.92
N HIS A 398 -12.46 41.69 28.71
CA HIS A 398 -13.35 41.12 29.74
C HIS A 398 -13.06 39.64 30.00
N ALA A 399 -12.80 38.84 28.97
CA ALA A 399 -12.46 37.43 29.13
C ALA A 399 -11.22 37.22 30.00
N LYS A 400 -10.22 38.10 29.90
CA LYS A 400 -9.03 38.10 30.78
C LYS A 400 -9.32 38.46 32.24
N GLN A 401 -10.42 39.18 32.51
CA GLN A 401 -10.83 39.54 33.86
C GLN A 401 -11.67 38.43 34.51
N GLU A 402 -12.42 37.68 33.70
CA GLU A 402 -13.27 36.57 34.15
C GLU A 402 -12.59 35.20 34.05
N SER A 403 -11.40 35.12 33.45
CA SER A 403 -10.64 33.86 33.33
C SER A 403 -10.18 33.38 34.71
N THR A 404 -10.58 32.17 35.07
CA THR A 404 -9.92 31.36 36.11
C THR A 404 -8.66 30.69 35.54
N ASP A 405 -7.81 30.09 36.39
CA ASP A 405 -6.60 29.31 36.00
C ASP A 405 -6.90 27.99 35.23
N ALA A 406 -8.02 27.94 34.49
CA ALA A 406 -8.38 26.82 33.64
C ALA A 406 -7.66 26.95 32.29
N PRO A 407 -6.89 25.94 31.84
CA PRO A 407 -6.15 26.00 30.57
C PRO A 407 -7.02 26.30 29.34
N GLU A 408 -8.29 25.91 29.39
CA GLU A 408 -9.26 26.13 28.30
C GLU A 408 -9.59 27.62 28.10
N HIS A 409 -9.53 28.43 29.17
CA HIS A 409 -9.72 29.88 29.07
C HIS A 409 -8.55 30.55 28.34
N ASP A 410 -7.31 30.09 28.57
CA ASP A 410 -6.14 30.63 27.90
C ASP A 410 -6.16 30.37 26.39
N GLU A 411 -6.58 29.16 26.00
CA GLU A 411 -6.74 28.79 24.59
C GLU A 411 -7.80 29.67 23.90
N GLN A 412 -8.95 29.84 24.53
CA GLN A 412 -10.05 30.67 24.01
C GLN A 412 -9.67 32.16 23.93
N ILE A 413 -8.92 32.69 24.91
CA ILE A 413 -8.37 34.05 24.87
C ILE A 413 -7.34 34.20 23.74
N GLY A 414 -6.52 33.17 23.49
CA GLY A 414 -5.59 33.12 22.37
C GLY A 414 -6.29 33.13 21.01
N ALA A 415 -7.40 32.39 20.89
CA ALA A 415 -8.25 32.37 19.72
C ALA A 415 -8.86 33.76 19.44
N LEU A 416 -9.39 34.45 20.45
CA LEU A 416 -9.88 35.84 20.33
C LEU A 416 -8.79 36.80 19.86
N ALA A 417 -7.57 36.68 20.37
CA ALA A 417 -6.46 37.54 19.94
C ALA A 417 -6.12 37.33 18.46
N THR A 418 -6.16 36.08 18.00
CA THR A 418 -5.96 35.71 16.59
C THR A 418 -7.07 36.28 15.70
N ALA A 419 -8.33 36.11 16.13
CA ALA A 419 -9.49 36.65 15.42
C ALA A 419 -9.47 38.18 15.34
N GLU A 420 -9.15 38.86 16.44
CA GLU A 420 -9.00 40.32 16.49
C GLU A 420 -7.93 40.79 15.50
N SER A 421 -6.76 40.15 15.47
CA SER A 421 -5.70 40.51 14.53
C SER A 421 -6.09 40.24 13.08
N ALA A 422 -6.86 39.19 12.81
CA ALA A 422 -7.33 38.87 11.46
C ALA A 422 -8.38 39.89 10.98
N ALA A 423 -9.32 40.28 11.86
CA ALA A 423 -10.33 41.30 11.57
C ALA A 423 -9.69 42.64 11.21
N LYS A 424 -8.67 43.09 11.97
CA LYS A 424 -7.89 44.31 11.66
C LYS A 424 -7.17 44.26 10.31
N LYS A 425 -6.89 43.07 9.79
CA LYS A 425 -6.20 42.85 8.51
C LYS A 425 -7.18 42.61 7.34
N GLY A 426 -8.50 42.62 7.60
CA GLY A 426 -9.50 42.31 6.59
C GLY A 426 -9.61 40.81 6.24
N ASP A 427 -9.01 39.91 7.04
CA ASP A 427 -8.96 38.49 6.74
C ASP A 427 -10.15 37.73 7.36
N LYS A 428 -11.30 37.80 6.67
CA LYS A 428 -12.56 37.19 7.10
C LYS A 428 -12.46 35.68 7.34
N SER A 429 -11.74 34.96 6.47
CA SER A 429 -11.59 33.50 6.59
C SER A 429 -10.88 33.12 7.89
N LYS A 430 -9.80 33.85 8.19
CA LYS A 430 -9.02 33.62 9.41
C LYS A 430 -9.75 34.04 10.68
N VAL A 431 -10.60 35.06 10.61
CA VAL A 431 -11.53 35.40 11.72
C VAL A 431 -12.42 34.20 12.04
N MET A 432 -13.09 33.62 11.04
CA MET A 432 -14.02 32.51 11.24
C MET A 432 -13.30 31.26 11.77
N SER A 433 -12.15 30.92 11.18
CA SER A 433 -11.36 29.75 11.62
C SER A 433 -10.78 29.91 13.02
N ALA A 434 -10.47 31.14 13.45
CA ALA A 434 -10.01 31.39 14.81
C ALA A 434 -11.17 31.37 15.81
N LEU A 435 -12.36 31.84 15.43
CA LEU A 435 -13.52 31.87 16.31
C LEU A 435 -14.23 30.52 16.43
N SER A 436 -14.00 29.56 15.52
CA SER A 436 -14.62 28.23 15.61
C SER A 436 -14.18 27.42 16.83
N THR A 437 -13.03 27.77 17.42
CA THR A 437 -12.56 27.20 18.69
C THR A 437 -13.07 27.95 19.92
N SER A 438 -13.89 28.99 19.74
CA SER A 438 -14.51 29.71 20.86
C SER A 438 -15.58 28.81 21.50
N GLY A 439 -15.50 28.59 22.81
CA GLY A 439 -16.46 27.78 23.54
C GLY A 439 -17.70 28.55 23.98
N LYS A 440 -18.65 27.83 24.59
CA LYS A 440 -19.86 28.41 25.22
C LYS A 440 -19.52 29.52 26.22
N TRP A 441 -18.41 29.37 26.94
CA TRP A 441 -17.92 30.36 27.91
C TRP A 441 -17.69 31.75 27.30
N LEU A 442 -16.96 31.84 26.19
CA LEU A 442 -16.74 33.12 25.50
C LEU A 442 -18.04 33.73 24.97
N LEU A 443 -18.97 32.90 24.52
CA LEU A 443 -20.26 33.36 24.05
C LEU A 443 -21.08 34.00 25.19
N GLU A 444 -21.12 33.38 26.36
CA GLU A 444 -21.80 33.91 27.55
C GLU A 444 -21.21 35.27 27.98
N ILE A 445 -19.89 35.43 27.95
CA ILE A 445 -19.23 36.71 28.23
C ILE A 445 -19.60 37.75 27.17
N ALA A 446 -19.58 37.37 25.88
CA ALA A 446 -19.91 38.26 24.78
C ALA A 446 -21.36 38.79 24.87
N GLU A 447 -22.30 37.94 25.25
CA GLU A 447 -23.70 38.32 25.49
C GLU A 447 -23.82 39.23 26.71
N LYS A 448 -23.12 38.91 27.81
CA LYS A 448 -23.12 39.70 29.05
C LYS A 448 -22.62 41.13 28.86
N ILE A 449 -21.61 41.34 28.02
CA ILE A 449 -21.01 42.67 27.79
C ILE A 449 -21.63 43.43 26.61
N GLY A 450 -22.58 42.81 25.89
CA GLY A 450 -23.34 43.46 24.82
C GLY A 450 -22.54 43.71 23.53
N VAL A 451 -21.62 42.82 23.15
CA VAL A 451 -20.89 42.89 21.86
C VAL A 451 -21.65 42.14 20.76
N GLY A 452 -22.73 42.75 20.26
CA GLY A 452 -23.71 42.09 19.39
C GLY A 452 -23.15 41.54 18.06
N LEU A 453 -22.16 42.20 17.46
CA LEU A 453 -21.53 41.73 16.23
C LEU A 453 -20.61 40.54 16.53
N ALA A 454 -19.82 40.60 17.60
CA ALA A 454 -18.98 39.47 18.04
C ALA A 454 -19.82 38.25 18.43
N VAL A 455 -20.94 38.45 19.14
CA VAL A 455 -21.90 37.36 19.47
C VAL A 455 -22.40 36.68 18.20
N SER A 456 -22.83 37.46 17.21
CA SER A 456 -23.35 36.93 15.95
C SER A 456 -22.30 36.10 15.20
N VAL A 457 -21.07 36.59 15.12
CA VAL A 457 -19.96 35.92 14.43
C VAL A 457 -19.49 34.68 15.19
N ILE A 458 -19.45 34.71 16.52
CA ILE A 458 -19.08 33.54 17.34
C ILE A 458 -20.13 32.43 17.19
N LYS A 459 -21.44 32.75 17.27
CA LYS A 459 -22.52 31.77 17.06
C LYS A 459 -22.41 31.10 15.70
N GLU A 460 -22.13 31.88 14.66
CA GLU A 460 -21.97 31.37 13.30
C GLU A 460 -20.72 30.49 13.15
N ALA A 461 -19.57 30.93 13.68
CA ALA A 461 -18.30 30.18 13.58
C ALA A 461 -18.32 28.85 14.36
N THR A 462 -19.08 28.80 15.46
CA THR A 462 -19.17 27.63 16.35
C THR A 462 -20.35 26.72 16.02
N GLY A 463 -21.28 27.16 15.17
CA GLY A 463 -22.51 26.45 14.85
C GLY A 463 -23.52 26.39 16.02
N ILE A 464 -23.33 27.21 17.06
CA ILE A 464 -24.26 27.30 18.20
C ILE A 464 -25.49 28.10 17.75
N LYS A 465 -26.61 27.39 17.60
CA LYS A 465 -27.92 28.00 17.28
C LYS A 465 -28.43 28.86 18.45
N PRO A 466 -29.22 29.93 18.18
CA PRO A 466 -29.81 30.76 19.21
C PRO A 466 -30.73 30.00 20.17
#